data_AF-A0AA37VCK1-F1
#
_entry.id   AF-A0AA37VCK1-F1
#
_cell.length_a   1.000
_cell.length_b   1.000
_cell.length_c   1.000
_cell.angle_alpha   90.00
_cell.angle_beta   90.00
_cell.angle_gamma   90.00
#
_symmetry.space_group_name_H-M   'P 1'
#
loop_
_entity.id
_entity.type
_entity.pdbx_description
1 polymer ?
#
loop_
_entity_poly.entity_id
_entity_poly.type
_entity_poly.pdbx_seq_one_letter_code
_entity_poly.pdbx_strand_id
1 'polypeptide(L)'
;MPNHHPDSSVRRGQRVLSMVHELHKRGYQRLRVMPGMSPSGGYWRCNVTPASNILRTHGAMARDFTALTAHYTSGMENEYFGWQDARTDSARVLADKFVERFPEIAAAAVGRDWAYVGWYTEMLGIAEQGYLPVAYADWWDPLPPGILPTMPAYPRGLVMPPEGEAEQAVEA
;
A
#
# COMPACT_ATOMS: atom_id res chain seq x y z
N MET A 1 21.61 0.01 -22.09
CA MET A 1 20.85 -0.20 -20.83
C MET A 1 20.15 -1.54 -20.94
N PRO A 2 20.35 -2.49 -20.02
CA PRO A 2 19.64 -3.77 -20.08
C PRO A 2 18.14 -3.51 -19.91
N ASN A 3 17.34 -4.06 -20.80
CA ASN A 3 15.89 -3.99 -20.77
C ASN A 3 15.41 -4.80 -19.56
N HIS A 4 15.26 -4.16 -18.40
CA HIS A 4 14.79 -4.82 -17.18
C HIS A 4 13.28 -5.05 -17.33
N HIS A 5 12.89 -6.23 -17.80
CA HIS A 5 11.49 -6.65 -17.64
C HIS A 5 11.21 -6.62 -16.14
N PRO A 6 10.20 -5.85 -15.67
CA PRO A 6 9.92 -5.82 -14.24
C PRO A 6 9.54 -7.22 -13.80
N ASP A 7 10.16 -7.67 -12.71
CA ASP A 7 9.86 -8.95 -12.06
C ASP A 7 8.33 -9.08 -11.93
N SER A 8 7.81 -10.27 -12.21
CA SER A 8 6.42 -10.62 -12.02
C SER A 8 5.88 -10.18 -10.65
N SER A 9 6.70 -10.26 -9.59
CA SER A 9 6.37 -9.79 -8.25
C SER A 9 6.12 -8.27 -8.21
N VAL A 10 6.98 -7.48 -8.84
CA VAL A 10 6.87 -6.02 -8.94
C VAL A 10 5.61 -5.64 -9.70
N ARG A 11 5.33 -6.28 -10.84
CA ARG A 11 4.12 -6.02 -11.64
C ARG A 11 2.83 -6.32 -10.87
N ARG A 12 2.83 -7.37 -10.05
CA ARG A 12 1.68 -7.73 -9.21
C ARG A 12 1.52 -6.75 -8.04
N GLY A 13 2.61 -6.29 -7.44
CA GLY A 13 2.58 -5.21 -6.45
C GLY A 13 2.03 -3.90 -7.04
N GLN A 14 2.52 -3.49 -8.22
CA GLN A 14 2.00 -2.35 -8.97
C GLN A 14 0.49 -2.48 -9.22
N ARG A 15 -0.01 -3.68 -9.55
CA ARG A 15 -1.45 -3.91 -9.75
C ARG A 15 -2.28 -3.56 -8.52
N VAL A 16 -1.81 -3.92 -7.32
CA VAL A 16 -2.48 -3.57 -6.06
C VAL A 16 -2.45 -2.06 -5.84
N LEU A 17 -1.31 -1.42 -6.08
CA LEU A 17 -1.19 0.03 -5.92
C LEU A 17 -2.10 0.78 -6.91
N SER A 18 -2.18 0.34 -8.16
CA SER A 18 -3.09 0.89 -9.17
C SER A 18 -4.55 0.67 -8.80
N MET A 19 -4.90 -0.45 -8.18
CA MET A 19 -6.27 -0.71 -7.71
C MET A 19 -6.70 0.31 -6.65
N VAL A 20 -5.85 0.60 -5.67
CA VAL A 20 -6.14 1.64 -4.66
C VAL A 20 -6.25 3.02 -5.33
N HIS A 21 -5.41 3.32 -6.33
CA HIS A 21 -5.53 4.56 -7.09
C HIS A 21 -6.86 4.65 -7.86
N GLU A 22 -7.37 3.54 -8.42
CA GLU A 22 -8.72 3.50 -9.01
C GLU A 22 -9.81 3.79 -7.97
N LEU A 23 -9.66 3.32 -6.73
CA LEU A 23 -10.58 3.63 -5.64
C LEU A 23 -10.52 5.11 -5.23
N HIS A 24 -9.34 5.72 -5.21
CA HIS A 24 -9.20 7.15 -4.93
C HIS A 24 -9.97 8.02 -5.93
N LYS A 25 -9.97 7.66 -7.22
CA LYS A 25 -10.75 8.34 -8.27
C LYS A 25 -12.26 8.26 -8.03
N ARG A 26 -12.72 7.25 -7.29
CA ARG A 26 -14.15 6.98 -7.00
C ARG A 26 -14.62 7.57 -5.67
N GLY A 27 -13.77 8.31 -4.95
CA GLY A 27 -14.13 8.98 -3.70
C GLY A 27 -13.68 8.27 -2.42
N TYR A 28 -12.91 7.19 -2.53
CA TYR A 28 -12.35 6.46 -1.38
C TYR A 28 -10.95 6.99 -1.02
N GLN A 29 -10.75 8.32 -1.02
CA GLN A 29 -9.41 8.93 -0.91
C GLN A 29 -8.75 8.73 0.45
N ARG A 30 -9.52 8.30 1.46
CA ARG A 30 -9.01 7.96 2.79
C ARG A 30 -8.52 6.51 2.88
N LEU A 31 -8.48 5.75 1.79
CA LEU A 31 -7.75 4.49 1.73
C LEU A 31 -6.25 4.76 1.77
N ARG A 32 -5.57 4.01 2.62
CA ARG A 32 -4.12 4.06 2.82
C ARG A 32 -3.51 2.71 2.47
N VAL A 33 -2.25 2.74 2.02
CA VAL A 33 -1.41 1.54 1.88
C VAL A 33 -0.35 1.50 2.97
N MET A 34 -0.10 0.31 3.49
CA MET A 34 1.01 -0.01 4.39
C MET A 34 1.88 -1.04 3.70
N PRO A 35 2.85 -0.58 2.91
CA PRO A 35 3.73 -1.49 2.21
C PRO A 35 4.84 -1.98 3.15
N GLY A 36 5.30 -3.19 2.98
CA GLY A 36 6.33 -3.77 3.84
C GLY A 36 7.03 -4.95 3.19
N MET A 37 7.96 -5.56 3.91
CA MET A 37 8.59 -6.81 3.50
C MET A 37 8.28 -7.94 4.49
N SER A 38 8.20 -9.17 4.00
CA SER A 38 8.01 -10.36 4.84
C SER A 38 9.26 -10.70 5.64
N PRO A 39 9.20 -11.26 6.87
CA PRO A 39 10.37 -11.58 7.72
C PRO A 39 11.57 -12.23 7.00
N SER A 40 11.33 -13.02 5.95
CA SER A 40 12.36 -13.67 5.14
C SER A 40 13.05 -12.76 4.11
N GLY A 41 12.59 -11.53 3.91
CA GLY A 41 12.99 -10.65 2.80
C GLY A 41 12.47 -11.06 1.41
N GLY A 42 11.78 -12.19 1.29
CA GLY A 42 11.43 -12.77 -0.01
C GLY A 42 10.17 -12.20 -0.67
N TYR A 43 9.27 -11.58 0.11
CA TYR A 43 7.99 -11.10 -0.40
C TYR A 43 7.72 -9.66 0.00
N TRP A 44 7.30 -8.87 -0.98
CA TRP A 44 6.73 -7.54 -0.75
C TRP A 44 5.28 -7.69 -0.30
N ARG A 45 4.88 -6.88 0.67
CA ARG A 45 3.55 -6.88 1.29
C ARG A 45 2.91 -5.53 1.09
N CYS A 46 1.59 -5.53 0.97
CA CYS A 46 0.80 -4.31 0.94
C CYS A 46 -0.52 -4.56 1.65
N ASN A 47 -0.67 -3.92 2.80
CA ASN A 47 -1.95 -3.88 3.48
C ASN A 47 -2.72 -2.64 3.05
N VAL A 48 -4.03 -2.76 2.86
CA VAL A 48 -4.93 -1.65 2.52
C VAL A 48 -5.90 -1.45 3.68
N THR A 49 -5.95 -0.24 4.22
CA THR A 49 -6.69 0.10 5.44
C THR A 49 -7.19 1.55 5.38
N PRO A 50 -8.25 1.95 6.13
CA PRO A 50 -8.66 3.36 6.15
C PRO A 50 -7.69 4.23 6.95
N ALA A 51 -7.70 5.55 6.69
CA ALA A 51 -6.89 6.53 7.40
C ALA A 51 -7.15 6.55 8.92
N SER A 52 -8.36 6.15 9.35
CA SER A 52 -8.71 5.96 10.76
C SER A 52 -7.90 4.88 11.49
N ASN A 53 -7.19 4.02 10.75
CA ASN A 53 -6.28 3.02 11.29
C ASN A 53 -4.79 3.39 11.10
N ILE A 54 -4.46 4.43 10.33
CA ILE A 54 -3.08 4.90 10.16
C ILE A 54 -2.68 5.85 11.29
N LEU A 55 -1.46 5.71 11.80
CA LEU A 55 -0.93 6.52 12.89
C LEU A 55 -0.78 7.99 12.51
N ARG A 56 -1.14 8.88 13.43
CA ARG A 56 -0.83 10.33 13.35
C ARG A 56 0.68 10.59 13.28
N THR A 57 1.46 9.76 13.94
CA THR A 57 2.92 9.91 14.00
C THR A 57 3.66 9.28 12.81
N HIS A 58 2.96 8.49 11.98
CA HIS A 58 3.61 7.73 10.90
C HIS A 58 2.61 7.36 9.79
N GLY A 59 2.57 8.16 8.71
CA GLY A 59 1.57 8.05 7.63
C GLY A 59 1.53 6.75 6.81
N ALA A 60 2.46 5.82 7.06
CA ALA A 60 2.53 4.51 6.40
C ALA A 60 2.43 3.32 7.37
N MET A 61 2.13 3.55 8.65
CA MET A 61 2.01 2.49 9.67
C MET A 61 0.63 2.53 10.30
N ALA A 62 0.03 1.36 10.51
CA ALA A 62 -1.24 1.26 11.22
C ALA A 62 -1.06 1.10 12.72
N ARG A 63 -2.11 1.47 13.45
CA ARG A 63 -2.29 1.12 14.85
C ARG A 63 -2.57 -0.38 15.02
N ASP A 64 -3.44 -0.94 14.19
CA ASP A 64 -3.81 -2.36 14.21
C ASP A 64 -3.60 -2.98 12.82
N PHE A 65 -2.78 -4.03 12.75
CA PHE A 65 -2.49 -4.69 11.48
C PHE A 65 -3.58 -5.66 11.03
N THR A 66 -4.53 -6.01 11.89
CA THR A 66 -5.56 -7.04 11.62
C THR A 66 -6.93 -6.42 11.40
N ALA A 67 -7.34 -5.47 12.25
CA ALA A 67 -8.65 -4.83 12.12
C ALA A 67 -8.71 -3.95 10.87
N LEU A 68 -9.84 -3.98 10.15
CA LEU A 68 -10.11 -3.17 8.96
C LEU A 68 -8.94 -3.15 7.95
N THR A 69 -8.34 -4.30 7.73
CA THR A 69 -7.14 -4.42 6.92
C THR A 69 -7.27 -5.53 5.88
N ALA A 70 -7.06 -5.18 4.60
CA ALA A 70 -6.99 -6.13 3.51
C ALA A 70 -5.52 -6.45 3.20
N HIS A 71 -5.16 -7.72 3.27
CA HIS A 71 -3.77 -8.17 3.19
C HIS A 71 -3.39 -8.68 1.81
N TYR A 72 -2.32 -8.15 1.23
CA TYR A 72 -1.67 -8.71 0.07
C TYR A 72 -0.18 -8.96 0.32
N THR A 73 0.33 -10.07 -0.22
CA THR A 73 1.76 -10.37 -0.31
C THR A 73 2.08 -10.84 -1.73
N SER A 74 3.25 -10.50 -2.26
CA SER A 74 3.67 -10.98 -3.59
C SER A 74 3.75 -12.50 -3.68
N GLY A 75 3.85 -13.20 -2.55
CA GLY A 75 3.74 -14.65 -2.46
C GLY A 75 2.35 -15.22 -2.77
N MET A 76 1.28 -14.41 -2.69
CA MET A 76 -0.07 -14.78 -3.18
C MET A 76 -0.17 -14.67 -4.70
N GLU A 77 0.91 -14.28 -5.38
CA GLU A 77 0.92 -14.11 -6.82
C GLU A 77 -0.15 -13.13 -7.31
N ASN A 78 -1.03 -13.60 -8.21
CA ASN A 78 -2.18 -12.88 -8.74
C ASN A 78 -3.51 -13.31 -8.05
N GLU A 79 -3.45 -14.04 -6.94
CA GLU A 79 -4.60 -14.27 -6.06
C GLU A 79 -4.73 -13.10 -5.07
N TYR A 80 -5.04 -11.92 -5.60
CA TYR A 80 -5.06 -10.67 -4.83
C TYR A 80 -5.98 -10.80 -3.61
N PHE A 81 -5.46 -10.55 -2.41
CA PHE A 81 -6.19 -10.72 -1.13
C PHE A 81 -6.74 -12.14 -0.91
N GLY A 82 -6.14 -13.16 -1.52
CA GLY A 82 -6.61 -14.55 -1.50
C GLY A 82 -7.72 -14.85 -2.51
N TRP A 83 -8.04 -13.93 -3.42
CA TRP A 83 -9.08 -14.12 -4.43
C TRP A 83 -8.58 -14.93 -5.62
N GLN A 84 -8.90 -16.22 -5.63
CA GLN A 84 -8.52 -17.14 -6.70
C GLN A 84 -9.12 -16.75 -8.07
N ASP A 85 -10.26 -16.06 -8.05
CA ASP A 85 -10.96 -15.58 -9.24
C ASP A 85 -10.43 -14.24 -9.79
N ALA A 86 -9.33 -13.72 -9.23
CA ALA A 86 -8.78 -12.40 -9.58
C ALA A 86 -7.50 -12.45 -10.44
N ARG A 87 -7.08 -13.65 -10.85
CA ARG A 87 -5.78 -13.91 -11.50
C ARG A 87 -5.51 -13.07 -12.76
N THR A 88 -6.55 -12.75 -13.52
CA THR A 88 -6.47 -11.99 -14.77
C THR A 88 -7.05 -10.58 -14.67
N ASP A 89 -7.47 -10.16 -13.47
CA ASP A 89 -8.20 -8.92 -13.29
C ASP A 89 -7.31 -7.69 -13.53
N SER A 90 -7.93 -6.68 -14.13
CA SER A 90 -7.35 -5.34 -14.19
C SER A 90 -7.48 -4.63 -12.84
N ALA A 91 -6.70 -3.57 -12.63
CA ALA A 91 -6.79 -2.74 -11.42
C ALA A 91 -8.21 -2.21 -11.18
N ARG A 92 -8.93 -1.89 -12.26
CA ARG A 92 -10.32 -1.41 -12.22
C ARG A 92 -11.29 -2.47 -11.70
N VAL A 93 -11.15 -3.71 -12.19
CA VAL A 93 -11.98 -4.84 -11.76
C VAL A 93 -11.66 -5.22 -10.32
N LEU A 94 -10.38 -5.20 -9.93
CA LEU A 94 -10.00 -5.41 -8.53
C LEU A 94 -10.60 -4.35 -7.61
N ALA A 95 -10.70 -3.09 -8.06
CA ALA A 95 -11.33 -2.03 -7.28
C ALA A 95 -12.84 -2.27 -7.12
N ASP A 96 -13.53 -2.79 -8.14
CA ASP A 96 -14.94 -3.21 -8.02
C ASP A 96 -15.08 -4.31 -6.95
N LYS A 97 -14.25 -5.36 -7.04
CA LYS A 97 -14.23 -6.46 -6.06
C LYS A 97 -13.86 -6.01 -4.65
N PHE A 98 -12.97 -5.02 -4.52
CA PHE A 98 -12.58 -4.48 -3.22
C PHE A 98 -13.74 -3.84 -2.48
N VAL A 99 -14.54 -3.01 -3.16
CA VAL A 99 -15.73 -2.39 -2.56
C VAL A 99 -16.77 -3.46 -2.17
N GLU A 100 -16.95 -4.49 -3.01
CA GLU A 100 -17.88 -5.58 -2.76
C GLU A 100 -17.45 -6.46 -1.56
N ARG A 101 -16.17 -6.83 -1.51
CA ARG A 101 -15.66 -7.86 -0.57
C ARG A 101 -15.09 -7.29 0.72
N PHE A 102 -14.74 -6.00 0.73
CA PHE A 102 -14.29 -5.28 1.93
C PHE A 102 -15.18 -4.04 2.19
N PRO A 103 -16.50 -4.20 2.34
CA PRO A 103 -17.43 -3.07 2.43
C PRO A 103 -17.16 -2.18 3.65
N GLU A 104 -16.72 -2.75 4.77
CA GLU A 104 -16.39 -1.98 5.98
C GLU A 104 -15.16 -1.09 5.78
N ILE A 105 -14.12 -1.60 5.12
CA ILE A 105 -12.91 -0.84 4.77
C ILE A 105 -13.29 0.28 3.80
N ALA A 106 -14.06 -0.04 2.76
CA ALA A 106 -14.51 0.93 1.77
C ALA A 106 -15.36 2.05 2.40
N ALA A 107 -16.33 1.69 3.25
CA ALA A 107 -17.17 2.64 3.96
C ALA A 107 -16.37 3.59 4.86
N ALA A 108 -15.41 3.06 5.61
CA ALA A 108 -14.52 3.85 6.47
C ALA A 108 -13.59 4.79 5.68
N ALA A 109 -13.38 4.51 4.40
CA ALA A 109 -12.46 5.25 3.55
C ALA A 109 -13.11 6.30 2.63
N VAL A 110 -14.44 6.45 2.69
CA VAL A 110 -15.16 7.50 1.95
C VAL A 110 -14.74 8.88 2.46
N GLY A 111 -14.40 9.76 1.51
CA GLY A 111 -14.07 11.14 1.80
C GLY A 111 -12.98 11.68 0.89
N ARG A 112 -12.74 12.99 0.98
CA ARG A 112 -11.66 13.65 0.24
C ARG A 112 -10.40 13.69 1.08
N ASP A 113 -9.27 13.43 0.44
CA ASP A 113 -7.94 13.59 0.98
C ASP A 113 -6.96 13.86 -0.17
N TRP A 114 -6.93 15.11 -0.60
CA TRP A 114 -6.12 15.52 -1.73
C TRP A 114 -4.61 15.45 -1.45
N ALA A 115 -4.22 15.65 -0.19
CA ALA A 115 -2.82 15.59 0.20
C ALA A 115 -2.29 14.16 0.02
N TYR A 116 -3.03 13.17 0.52
CA TYR A 116 -2.63 11.78 0.34
C TYR A 116 -2.73 11.32 -1.11
N VAL A 117 -3.80 11.68 -1.83
CA VAL A 117 -3.94 11.27 -3.24
C VAL A 117 -2.85 11.89 -4.12
N GLY A 118 -2.47 13.15 -3.88
CA GLY A 118 -1.37 13.80 -4.57
C GLY A 118 -0.04 13.07 -4.33
N TRP A 119 0.27 12.78 -3.06
CA TRP A 119 1.42 11.95 -2.70
C TRP A 119 1.36 10.56 -3.34
N TYR A 120 0.19 9.93 -3.34
CA TYR A 120 -0.02 8.58 -3.85
C TYR A 120 0.23 8.52 -5.36
N THR A 121 -0.18 9.54 -6.11
CA THR A 121 0.09 9.63 -7.55
C THR A 121 1.60 9.73 -7.84
N GLU A 122 2.35 10.50 -7.05
CA GLU A 122 3.82 10.55 -7.16
C GLU A 122 4.46 9.19 -6.84
N MET A 123 4.06 8.59 -5.71
CA MET A 123 4.53 7.26 -5.29
C MET A 123 4.23 6.21 -6.36
N LEU A 124 3.04 6.25 -6.98
CA LEU A 124 2.66 5.32 -8.03
C LEU A 124 3.56 5.46 -9.26
N GLY A 125 3.90 6.69 -9.68
CA GLY A 125 4.85 6.92 -10.77
C GLY A 125 6.26 6.40 -10.48
N ILE A 126 6.68 6.42 -9.21
CA ILE A 126 7.94 5.80 -8.76
C ILE A 126 7.84 4.27 -8.77
N ALA A 127 6.72 3.73 -8.28
CA ALA A 127 6.45 2.29 -8.30
C ALA A 127 6.39 1.72 -9.72
N GLU A 128 5.83 2.45 -10.68
CA GLU A 128 5.78 2.09 -12.11
C GLU A 128 7.18 1.95 -12.75
N GLN A 129 8.17 2.66 -12.21
CA GLN A 129 9.59 2.51 -12.60
C GLN A 129 10.27 1.30 -11.95
N GLY A 130 9.55 0.56 -11.10
CA GLY A 130 10.02 -0.65 -10.43
C GLY A 130 10.46 -0.46 -8.98
N TYR A 131 10.29 0.74 -8.40
CA TYR A 131 10.68 1.06 -7.03
C TYR A 131 9.47 0.96 -6.10
N LEU A 132 9.20 -0.23 -5.53
CA LEU A 132 8.04 -0.39 -4.64
C LEU A 132 8.32 0.23 -3.27
N PRO A 133 7.37 0.99 -2.68
CA PRO A 133 7.54 1.55 -1.34
C PRO A 133 7.62 0.45 -0.29
N VAL A 134 8.27 0.70 0.84
CA VAL A 134 8.37 -0.23 1.98
C VAL A 134 8.45 0.60 3.27
N ALA A 135 7.43 0.50 4.12
CA ALA A 135 7.34 1.21 5.40
C ALA A 135 7.92 0.43 6.58
N TYR A 136 7.96 -0.91 6.47
CA TYR A 136 8.45 -1.77 7.53
C TYR A 136 9.10 -3.04 6.97
N ALA A 137 10.10 -3.54 7.69
CA ALA A 137 10.67 -4.86 7.55
C ALA A 137 11.22 -5.29 8.91
N ASP A 138 11.03 -6.56 9.30
CA ASP A 138 11.35 -7.03 10.66
C ASP A 138 12.85 -7.00 10.99
N TRP A 139 13.72 -6.86 9.99
CA TRP A 139 15.17 -6.78 10.11
C TRP A 139 15.73 -5.38 9.84
N TRP A 140 14.88 -4.36 9.73
CA TRP A 140 15.34 -2.99 9.60
C TRP A 140 15.58 -2.34 10.95
N ASP A 141 16.70 -1.63 11.03
CA ASP A 141 16.91 -0.60 12.03
C ASP A 141 15.90 0.56 11.82
N PRO A 142 15.71 1.44 12.82
CA PRO A 142 14.87 2.62 12.67
C PRO A 142 15.20 3.40 11.39
N LEU A 143 14.18 3.60 10.56
CA LEU A 143 14.34 4.28 9.28
C LEU A 143 14.64 5.78 9.49
N PRO A 144 15.41 6.41 8.58
CA PRO A 144 15.63 7.85 8.61
C PRO A 144 14.28 8.60 8.61
N PRO A 145 14.10 9.60 9.48
CA PRO A 145 12.83 10.32 9.57
C PRO A 145 12.50 11.02 8.26
N GLY A 146 11.23 10.98 7.86
CA GLY A 146 10.70 11.75 6.74
C GLY A 146 10.87 11.15 5.35
N ILE A 147 11.58 10.02 5.22
CA ILE A 147 11.70 9.28 3.95
C ILE A 147 11.08 7.90 4.08
N LEU A 148 10.19 7.56 3.16
CA LEU A 148 9.69 6.22 2.95
C LEU A 148 10.66 5.46 2.02
N PRO A 149 11.33 4.40 2.49
CA PRO A 149 12.19 3.60 1.62
C PRO A 149 11.43 2.95 0.47
N THR A 150 12.19 2.56 -0.55
CA THR A 150 11.71 1.71 -1.65
C THR A 150 12.64 0.53 -1.84
N MET A 151 12.16 -0.51 -2.51
CA MET A 151 12.96 -1.66 -2.94
C MET A 151 12.84 -1.83 -4.47
N PRO A 152 13.95 -1.70 -5.23
CA PRO A 152 15.27 -1.20 -4.78
C PRO A 152 15.18 0.26 -4.29
N ALA A 153 16.27 0.80 -3.73
CA ALA A 153 16.29 2.18 -3.22
C ALA A 153 16.14 3.22 -4.35
N TYR A 154 15.18 4.13 -4.21
CA TYR A 154 14.95 5.21 -5.17
C TYR A 154 15.94 6.35 -4.91
N PRO A 155 16.74 6.78 -5.91
CA PRO A 155 17.85 7.71 -5.67
C PRO A 155 17.48 9.06 -5.07
N ARG A 156 16.25 9.56 -5.30
CA ARG A 156 15.80 10.86 -4.77
C ARG A 156 15.11 10.76 -3.41
N GLY A 157 14.89 9.55 -2.91
CA GLY A 157 14.01 9.29 -1.78
C GLY A 157 12.55 9.51 -2.13
N LEU A 158 11.66 8.73 -1.52
CA LEU A 158 10.22 8.99 -1.52
C LEU A 158 9.89 9.64 -0.18
N VAL A 159 9.27 10.82 -0.18
CA VAL A 159 8.88 11.47 1.07
C VAL A 159 7.81 10.64 1.79
N MET A 160 7.77 10.73 3.12
CA MET A 160 6.72 10.08 3.90
C MET A 160 5.33 10.57 3.47
N PRO A 161 4.33 9.67 3.39
CA PRO A 161 2.95 10.07 3.14
C PRO A 161 2.42 10.95 4.27
N PRO A 162 1.39 11.77 3.99
CA PRO A 162 0.60 12.42 5.02
C PRO A 162 0.11 11.44 6.08
N GLU A 163 0.02 11.92 7.31
CA GLU A 163 -0.40 11.15 8.48
C GLU A 163 -1.84 10.59 8.37
N GLY A 164 -2.12 9.64 9.27
CA GLY A 164 -3.48 9.14 9.49
C GLY A 164 -4.16 9.82 10.68
N GLU A 165 -5.13 9.12 11.26
CA GLU A 165 -5.99 9.67 12.33
C GLU A 165 -5.91 8.88 13.64
N ALA A 166 -5.24 7.72 13.63
CA ALA A 166 -5.11 6.87 14.80
C ALA A 166 -4.01 7.37 15.74
N GLU A 167 -4.32 7.38 17.03
CA GLU A 167 -3.30 7.53 18.06
C GLU A 167 -2.43 6.28 18.15
N GLN A 168 -1.18 6.44 18.60
CA GLN A 168 -0.36 5.30 18.99
C GLN A 168 -1.07 4.54 20.12
N ALA A 169 -1.03 3.21 20.07
CA ALA A 169 -1.45 2.43 21.22
C ALA A 169 -0.55 2.79 22.40
N VAL A 170 -1.14 3.23 23.51
CA VAL A 170 -0.40 3.37 24.76
C VAL A 170 -0.09 1.96 25.22
N GLU A 171 1.18 1.57 25.25
CA GLU A 171 1.57 0.32 25.93
C GLU A 171 1.11 0.44 27.39
N ALA A 172 0.24 -0.49 27.79
CA ALA A 172 -0.27 -0.61 29.15
C ALA A 172 0.64 -1.47 30.02
#